data_AF-A0A933UCF0-F1
#
_entry.id   AF-A0A933UCF0-F1
#
_cell.length_a   1.000
_cell.length_b   1.000
_cell.length_c   1.000
_cell.angle_alpha   90.00
_cell.angle_beta   90.00
_cell.angle_gamma   90.00
#
_symmetry.space_group_name_H-M   'P 1'
#
loop_
_entity.id
_entity.type
_entity.pdbx_description
1 polymer ?
#
loop_
_entity_poly.entity_id
_entity_poly.type
_entity_poly.pdbx_seq_one_letter_code
_entity_poly.pdbx_strand_id
1 'polypeptide(L)'
;MKTRNNSTKINLQILSALLVMVGLGNAQADNGPQHRVPQLRPVALGTSGGNIADRSRRYCCSGTLGALVQDAAGKKYILSNNHVLARGNQAALGEDINQPGMIDQNCSQQGAVADLSSFVRIQFWSGKKRPLNYVDAAIAAIRPADASNPNGYVQADGTILDIGTVSSETVAPSAGLVVAKSGRTTGYTAGVIAAVGVTVNVAYSQTCGGANNLTATFSDQIRIDGAGFSAGGDSGSLIVELAPGGADGRPRAVGLLFAGGATSTFANRIGNVLTGLGVTMVGGTTTTASGVTVGGADFLATAKAAKERHSQALLDTPGVHGHGVGHSPGGQPVIEVYVEDEPAKGRVPSQLDGVPVRVIVTGPIVAF
;
A
#
# COMPACT_ATOMS: atom_id res chain seq x y z
N MET A 1 -30.21 -63.25 -37.90
CA MET A 1 -31.12 -63.61 -36.79
C MET A 1 -30.36 -64.50 -35.82
N LYS A 2 -30.02 -64.00 -34.60
CA LYS A 2 -29.46 -64.72 -33.42
C LYS A 2 -28.05 -65.37 -33.60
N THR A 3 -27.09 -65.42 -32.64
CA THR A 3 -27.08 -65.29 -31.17
C THR A 3 -25.64 -65.21 -30.61
N ARG A 4 -25.44 -64.41 -29.53
CA ARG A 4 -24.67 -64.58 -28.26
C ARG A 4 -23.18 -64.97 -28.18
N ASN A 5 -22.41 -64.16 -27.45
CA ASN A 5 -21.75 -64.45 -26.14
C ASN A 5 -21.06 -63.13 -25.64
N ASN A 6 -21.33 -62.49 -24.49
CA ASN A 6 -21.39 -62.77 -23.05
C ASN A 6 -20.06 -62.64 -22.28
N SER A 7 -20.11 -61.90 -21.17
CA SER A 7 -19.11 -61.67 -20.07
C SER A 7 -18.15 -60.49 -20.31
N THR A 8 -17.85 -59.57 -19.37
CA THR A 8 -17.95 -59.58 -17.90
C THR A 8 -17.97 -58.13 -17.37
N LYS A 9 -18.68 -57.92 -16.25
CA LYS A 9 -18.86 -56.67 -15.49
C LYS A 9 -17.55 -56.17 -14.86
N ILE A 10 -17.35 -54.85 -14.84
CA ILE A 10 -16.65 -54.15 -13.74
C ILE A 10 -17.51 -52.94 -13.34
N ASN A 11 -18.06 -53.04 -12.13
CA ASN A 11 -18.65 -51.94 -11.37
C ASN A 11 -17.53 -51.01 -10.88
N LEU A 12 -17.71 -49.71 -11.04
CA LEU A 12 -17.12 -48.74 -10.10
C LEU A 12 -18.17 -47.66 -9.80
N GLN A 13 -18.95 -47.91 -8.76
CA GLN A 13 -19.68 -46.87 -8.05
C GLN A 13 -18.73 -46.16 -7.08
N ILE A 14 -19.18 -44.99 -6.61
CA ILE A 14 -18.67 -44.20 -5.47
C ILE A 14 -17.57 -43.22 -5.92
N LEU A 15 -17.73 -41.89 -5.89
CA LEU A 15 -18.15 -41.09 -4.73
C LEU A 15 -18.89 -39.82 -5.19
N SER A 16 -20.13 -39.67 -4.73
CA SER A 16 -20.89 -38.43 -4.72
C SER A 16 -20.22 -37.43 -3.79
N ALA A 17 -19.50 -36.44 -4.34
CA ALA A 17 -19.10 -35.27 -3.60
C ALA A 17 -20.30 -34.33 -3.47
N LEU A 18 -20.95 -34.42 -2.31
CA LEU A 18 -21.92 -33.45 -1.82
C LEU A 18 -21.22 -32.08 -1.77
N LEU A 19 -21.50 -31.22 -2.76
CA LEU A 19 -21.10 -29.82 -2.74
C LEU A 19 -21.94 -29.13 -1.66
N VAL A 20 -21.50 -29.21 -0.41
CA VAL A 20 -21.98 -28.34 0.65
C VAL A 20 -21.40 -26.97 0.35
N MET A 21 -22.16 -26.17 -0.40
CA MET A 21 -22.04 -24.71 -0.43
C MET A 21 -22.30 -24.21 0.99
N VAL A 22 -21.27 -24.23 1.84
CA VAL A 22 -21.26 -23.42 3.05
C VAL A 22 -21.07 -21.99 2.58
N GLY A 23 -22.18 -21.24 2.56
CA GLY A 23 -22.17 -19.81 2.35
C GLY A 23 -21.35 -19.14 3.44
N LEU A 24 -20.17 -18.66 3.06
CA LEU A 24 -19.54 -17.51 3.68
C LEU A 24 -19.60 -16.43 2.61
N GLY A 25 -20.30 -15.34 2.92
CA GLY A 25 -20.58 -14.28 1.98
C GLY A 25 -19.30 -13.76 1.35
N ASN A 26 -19.15 -14.00 0.05
CA ASN A 26 -18.39 -13.10 -0.79
C ASN A 26 -19.15 -11.77 -0.76
N ALA A 27 -18.76 -10.88 0.14
CA ALA A 27 -18.96 -9.46 -0.09
C ALA A 27 -18.29 -9.20 -1.45
N GLN A 28 -19.10 -9.02 -2.49
CA GLN A 28 -18.59 -8.58 -3.77
C GLN A 28 -17.94 -7.24 -3.51
N ALA A 29 -16.61 -7.21 -3.61
CA ALA A 29 -15.84 -5.98 -3.67
C ALA A 29 -16.51 -5.01 -4.63
N ASP A 30 -17.09 -3.97 -4.07
CA ASP A 30 -17.74 -2.87 -4.76
C ASP A 30 -16.60 -1.97 -5.27
N ASN A 31 -16.30 -2.01 -6.57
CA ASN A 31 -15.39 -1.03 -7.19
C ASN A 31 -16.11 0.31 -7.47
N GLY A 32 -17.15 0.62 -6.69
CA GLY A 32 -18.16 1.64 -6.92
C GLY A 32 -18.00 2.89 -6.06
N PRO A 33 -19.03 3.78 -6.03
CA PRO A 33 -18.98 5.07 -5.33
C PRO A 33 -18.87 4.95 -3.80
N GLN A 34 -18.99 3.75 -3.22
CA GLN A 34 -19.00 3.57 -1.76
C GLN A 34 -17.74 4.13 -1.08
N HIS A 35 -16.60 4.04 -1.75
CA HIS A 35 -15.34 4.58 -1.20
C HIS A 35 -15.30 6.11 -1.16
N ARG A 36 -16.23 6.82 -1.82
CA ARG A 36 -16.18 8.29 -1.98
C ARG A 36 -17.36 9.01 -1.34
N VAL A 37 -18.41 8.28 -0.94
CA VAL A 37 -19.61 8.87 -0.36
C VAL A 37 -19.49 9.10 1.15
N PRO A 38 -20.28 10.03 1.70
CA PRO A 38 -20.44 10.14 3.15
C PRO A 38 -20.93 8.82 3.75
N GLN A 39 -20.28 8.40 4.84
CA GLN A 39 -20.70 7.25 5.62
C GLN A 39 -21.48 7.69 6.87
N LEU A 40 -22.38 6.82 7.34
CA LEU A 40 -22.91 6.94 8.68
C LEU A 40 -21.78 6.65 9.68
N ARG A 41 -21.79 7.37 10.80
CA ARG A 41 -20.80 7.18 11.86
C ARG A 41 -21.21 6.01 12.76
N PRO A 42 -20.25 5.19 13.24
CA PRO A 42 -18.81 5.29 12.98
C PRO A 42 -18.42 4.84 11.55
N VAL A 43 -17.50 5.58 10.91
CA VAL A 43 -17.09 5.31 9.53
C VAL A 43 -16.09 4.15 9.46
N ALA A 44 -16.16 3.35 8.40
CA ALA A 44 -15.14 2.37 8.03
C ALA A 44 -13.97 3.03 7.28
N LEU A 45 -12.81 2.37 7.31
CA LEU A 45 -11.58 2.79 6.62
C LEU A 45 -11.52 2.21 5.20
N GLY A 46 -10.45 2.49 4.44
CA GLY A 46 -10.41 2.19 2.99
C GLY A 46 -11.31 3.12 2.17
N THR A 47 -11.66 4.28 2.74
CA THR A 47 -12.56 5.28 2.17
C THR A 47 -11.83 6.59 1.94
N SER A 48 -12.44 7.48 1.18
CA SER A 48 -11.98 8.84 0.93
C SER A 48 -11.87 9.64 2.22
N GLY A 49 -10.75 10.34 2.37
CA GLY A 49 -10.55 11.32 3.42
C GLY A 49 -9.22 12.04 3.27
N GLY A 50 -9.05 13.10 4.05
CA GLY A 50 -7.83 13.89 4.02
C GLY A 50 -7.92 15.10 4.92
N ASN A 51 -6.87 15.91 4.88
CA ASN A 51 -6.83 17.16 5.64
C ASN A 51 -7.74 18.22 5.00
N ILE A 52 -8.64 18.83 5.79
CA ILE A 52 -9.60 19.83 5.28
C ILE A 52 -8.94 21.11 4.73
N ALA A 53 -7.67 21.34 5.04
CA ALA A 53 -6.91 22.49 4.57
C ALA A 53 -6.09 22.17 3.30
N ASP A 54 -6.12 20.94 2.79
CA ASP A 54 -5.40 20.56 1.58
C ASP A 54 -6.10 20.99 0.28
N ARG A 55 -6.11 22.31 0.05
CA ARG A 55 -6.79 22.93 -1.08
C ARG A 55 -6.02 24.12 -1.61
N SER A 56 -6.23 24.39 -2.88
CA SER A 56 -5.86 25.63 -3.56
C SER A 56 -7.11 26.37 -4.00
N ARG A 57 -6.95 27.47 -4.75
CA ARG A 57 -8.08 28.25 -5.27
C ARG A 57 -9.04 27.43 -6.15
N ARG A 58 -8.54 26.41 -6.84
CA ARG A 58 -9.29 25.64 -7.86
C ARG A 58 -9.41 24.15 -7.56
N TYR A 59 -8.64 23.64 -6.60
CA TYR A 59 -8.53 22.21 -6.33
C TYR A 59 -8.66 21.95 -4.84
N CYS A 60 -9.26 20.82 -4.50
CA CYS A 60 -9.15 20.21 -3.18
C CYS A 60 -8.65 18.78 -3.36
N CYS A 61 -7.82 18.34 -2.42
CA CYS A 61 -7.13 17.07 -2.49
C CYS A 61 -7.58 16.17 -1.35
N SER A 62 -7.51 14.87 -1.59
CA SER A 62 -7.81 13.83 -0.62
C SER A 62 -7.15 12.54 -1.06
N GLY A 63 -6.96 11.65 -0.12
CA GLY A 63 -6.49 10.29 -0.36
C GLY A 63 -7.43 9.31 0.29
N THR A 64 -6.83 8.28 0.89
CA THR A 64 -7.54 7.21 1.59
C THR A 64 -7.23 7.27 3.09
N LEU A 65 -8.27 7.12 3.92
CA LEU A 65 -8.14 6.82 5.34
C LEU A 65 -7.81 5.32 5.47
N GLY A 66 -6.55 4.98 5.66
CA GLY A 66 -6.00 3.66 5.39
C GLY A 66 -6.34 2.58 6.40
N ALA A 67 -5.88 2.78 7.64
CA ALA A 67 -5.96 1.77 8.69
C ALA A 67 -6.10 2.39 10.08
N LEU A 68 -6.55 1.59 11.03
CA LEU A 68 -6.58 1.95 12.44
C LEU A 68 -5.30 1.44 13.10
N VAL A 69 -4.60 2.34 13.78
CA VAL A 69 -3.39 2.04 14.56
C VAL A 69 -3.56 2.56 15.97
N GLN A 70 -2.75 2.08 16.90
CA GLN A 70 -2.77 2.53 18.29
C GLN A 70 -1.37 2.74 18.86
N ASP A 71 -1.25 3.68 19.79
CA ASP A 71 -0.03 3.84 20.58
C ASP A 71 0.02 2.85 21.76
N ALA A 72 1.11 2.88 22.52
CA ALA A 72 1.30 2.01 23.69
C ALA A 72 0.27 2.24 24.81
N ALA A 73 -0.40 3.40 24.85
CA ALA A 73 -1.49 3.68 25.78
C ALA A 73 -2.86 3.22 25.26
N GLY A 74 -2.92 2.65 24.06
CA GLY A 74 -4.15 2.20 23.41
C GLY A 74 -4.97 3.32 22.78
N LYS A 75 -4.42 4.55 22.67
CA LYS A 75 -5.10 5.62 21.95
C LYS A 75 -5.04 5.33 20.46
N LYS A 76 -6.18 5.51 19.78
CA LYS A 76 -6.38 5.09 18.39
C LYS A 76 -6.24 6.26 17.42
N TYR A 77 -5.68 5.95 16.26
CA TYR A 77 -5.42 6.90 15.20
C TYR A 77 -5.77 6.31 13.84
N ILE A 78 -6.23 7.16 12.93
CA ILE A 78 -6.27 6.85 11.51
C ILE A 78 -4.86 7.00 10.96
N LEU A 79 -4.36 5.96 10.28
CA LEU A 79 -3.12 5.96 9.50
C LEU A 79 -3.42 6.30 8.03
N SER A 80 -2.62 7.20 7.45
CA SER A 80 -2.57 7.47 6.02
C SER A 80 -1.21 8.10 5.67
N ASN A 81 -1.03 8.62 4.44
CA ASN A 81 0.22 9.27 4.06
C ASN A 81 0.37 10.66 4.69
N ASN A 82 1.61 11.12 4.82
CA ASN A 82 1.91 12.51 5.17
C ASN A 82 1.35 13.46 4.12
N HIS A 83 1.51 13.15 2.83
CA HIS A 83 0.95 14.05 1.82
C HIS A 83 -0.60 14.09 1.81
N VAL A 84 -1.28 13.13 2.44
CA VAL A 84 -2.75 13.10 2.58
C VAL A 84 -3.24 13.80 3.85
N LEU A 85 -2.61 13.55 5.01
CA LEU A 85 -3.07 14.12 6.30
C LEU A 85 -2.27 15.35 6.75
N ALA A 86 -1.01 15.45 6.34
CA ALA A 86 -0.07 16.49 6.77
C ALA A 86 0.32 17.45 5.64
N ARG A 87 -0.35 17.39 4.48
CA ARG A 87 -0.21 18.33 3.35
C ARG A 87 1.23 18.45 2.86
N GLY A 88 1.97 17.33 2.87
CA GLY A 88 3.38 17.29 2.48
C GLY A 88 4.27 18.12 3.41
N ASN A 89 4.12 17.93 4.73
CA ASN A 89 4.76 18.67 5.82
C ASN A 89 4.23 20.09 6.10
N GLN A 90 3.13 20.52 5.48
CA GLN A 90 2.62 21.89 5.62
C GLN A 90 1.55 22.04 6.71
N ALA A 91 0.99 20.93 7.18
CA ALA A 91 -0.04 20.95 8.21
C ALA A 91 0.49 21.29 9.60
N ALA A 92 -0.29 22.05 10.35
CA ALA A 92 -0.17 22.13 11.81
C ALA A 92 -0.84 20.91 12.45
N LEU A 93 -0.28 20.45 13.57
CA LEU A 93 -0.95 19.44 14.40
C LEU A 93 -2.29 19.99 14.91
N GLY A 94 -3.29 19.11 15.00
CA GLY A 94 -4.66 19.45 15.35
C GLY A 94 -5.54 19.85 14.17
N GLU A 95 -5.02 19.92 12.94
CA GLU A 95 -5.86 20.14 11.75
C GLU A 95 -6.84 18.97 11.54
N ASP A 96 -8.09 19.32 11.20
CA ASP A 96 -9.18 18.35 11.00
C ASP A 96 -8.93 17.44 9.79
N ILE A 97 -9.25 16.16 9.98
CA ILE A 97 -9.30 15.13 8.94
C ILE A 97 -10.76 14.72 8.72
N ASN A 98 -11.22 14.76 7.45
CA ASN A 98 -12.62 14.51 7.10
C ASN A 98 -12.86 13.14 6.43
N GLN A 99 -14.12 12.68 6.56
CA GLN A 99 -14.72 11.62 5.74
C GLN A 99 -16.10 12.13 5.26
N PRO A 100 -16.40 12.11 3.95
CA PRO A 100 -15.48 11.80 2.86
C PRO A 100 -14.42 12.91 2.70
N GLY A 101 -13.39 12.65 1.89
CA GLY A 101 -12.39 13.65 1.54
C GLY A 101 -12.99 14.82 0.77
N MET A 102 -12.40 16.01 0.90
CA MET A 102 -12.89 17.25 0.27
C MET A 102 -13.23 17.11 -1.22
N ILE A 103 -12.39 16.41 -1.99
CA ILE A 103 -12.59 16.23 -3.44
C ILE A 103 -13.92 15.52 -3.75
N ASP A 104 -14.40 14.67 -2.85
CA ASP A 104 -15.61 13.88 -3.00
C ASP A 104 -16.85 14.55 -2.32
N GLN A 105 -16.67 15.75 -1.74
CA GLN A 105 -17.76 16.56 -1.18
C GLN A 105 -17.73 18.03 -1.64
N ASN A 106 -17.39 18.27 -2.92
CA ASN A 106 -17.38 19.60 -3.54
C ASN A 106 -16.51 20.62 -2.77
N CYS A 107 -15.38 20.17 -2.24
CA CYS A 107 -14.47 20.95 -1.40
C CYS A 107 -15.10 21.51 -0.11
N SER A 108 -16.21 20.92 0.36
CA SER A 108 -16.79 21.23 1.67
C SER A 108 -15.82 20.83 2.79
N GLN A 109 -15.60 21.76 3.73
CA GLN A 109 -14.76 21.54 4.92
C GLN A 109 -15.63 21.02 6.08
N GLN A 110 -16.32 19.89 5.87
CA GLN A 110 -17.20 19.26 6.83
C GLN A 110 -16.85 17.78 7.01
N GLY A 111 -17.49 17.13 7.98
CA GLY A 111 -17.35 15.68 8.18
C GLY A 111 -16.06 15.28 8.91
N ALA A 112 -15.51 16.16 9.74
CA ALA A 112 -14.31 15.84 10.51
C ALA A 112 -14.54 14.63 11.44
N VAL A 113 -13.59 13.67 11.41
CA VAL A 113 -13.62 12.40 12.15
C VAL A 113 -12.39 12.20 13.04
N ALA A 114 -11.31 12.92 12.75
CA ALA A 114 -10.04 12.82 13.46
C ALA A 114 -9.27 14.14 13.36
N ASP A 115 -8.25 14.30 14.21
CA ASP A 115 -7.40 15.49 14.25
C ASP A 115 -5.92 15.08 14.09
N LEU A 116 -5.21 15.70 13.14
CA LEU A 116 -3.81 15.37 12.83
C LEU A 116 -2.95 15.38 14.09
N SER A 117 -2.25 14.29 14.38
CA SER A 117 -1.53 14.11 15.64
C SER A 117 -0.02 13.99 15.47
N SER A 118 0.45 13.31 14.41
CA SER A 118 1.88 13.17 14.12
C SER A 118 2.09 12.81 12.66
N PHE A 119 3.27 13.11 12.14
CA PHE A 119 3.72 12.69 10.82
C PHE A 119 5.24 12.60 10.77
N VAL A 120 5.75 11.69 9.94
CA VAL A 120 7.18 11.66 9.64
C VAL A 120 7.47 12.69 8.56
N ARG A 121 8.35 13.65 8.86
CA ARG A 121 8.66 14.73 7.94
C ARG A 121 9.40 14.19 6.70
N ILE A 122 8.84 14.42 5.52
CA ILE A 122 9.48 14.10 4.24
C ILE A 122 10.63 15.07 4.00
N GLN A 123 11.82 14.55 3.78
CA GLN A 123 13.01 15.32 3.42
C GLN A 123 13.13 15.38 1.89
N PHE A 124 12.82 16.56 1.34
CA PHE A 124 12.96 16.82 -0.09
C PHE A 124 14.40 17.17 -0.48
N TRP A 125 14.71 16.97 -1.76
CA TRP A 125 15.96 17.38 -2.37
C TRP A 125 16.20 18.89 -2.20
N SER A 126 17.45 19.26 -1.92
CA SER A 126 17.83 20.67 -1.80
C SER A 126 19.29 20.87 -2.23
N GLY A 127 19.51 21.65 -3.30
CA GLY A 127 20.83 21.79 -3.92
C GLY A 127 21.39 20.42 -4.35
N LYS A 128 22.53 20.02 -3.78
CA LYS A 128 23.14 18.70 -3.98
C LYS A 128 22.70 17.64 -2.96
N LYS A 129 21.93 18.01 -1.93
CA LYS A 129 21.49 17.07 -0.88
C LYS A 129 20.34 16.20 -1.40
N ARG A 130 20.46 14.89 -1.17
CA ARG A 130 19.52 13.84 -1.57
C ARG A 130 19.24 12.93 -0.36
N PRO A 131 18.58 13.45 0.70
CA PRO A 131 18.33 12.67 1.90
C PRO A 131 17.43 11.47 1.62
N LEU A 132 17.67 10.38 2.35
CA LEU A 132 16.82 9.19 2.28
C LEU A 132 15.63 9.32 3.22
N ASN A 133 14.46 9.02 2.68
CA ASN A 133 13.22 8.83 3.43
C ASN A 133 12.88 7.35 3.48
N TYR A 134 12.21 6.89 4.53
CA TYR A 134 11.75 5.51 4.63
C TYR A 134 10.23 5.40 4.52
N VAL A 135 9.52 6.48 4.85
CA VAL A 135 8.06 6.48 4.96
C VAL A 135 7.48 7.83 4.57
N ASP A 136 6.32 7.79 3.93
CA ASP A 136 5.41 8.92 3.74
C ASP A 136 4.17 8.59 4.56
N ALA A 137 4.15 9.01 5.82
CA ALA A 137 3.14 8.55 6.77
C ALA A 137 2.77 9.60 7.81
N ALA A 138 1.49 9.60 8.19
CA ALA A 138 0.91 10.43 9.22
C ALA A 138 -0.22 9.70 9.94
N ILE A 139 -0.50 10.15 11.17
CA ILE A 139 -1.59 9.67 12.00
C ILE A 139 -2.44 10.81 12.51
N ALA A 140 -3.75 10.59 12.57
CA ALA A 140 -4.73 11.51 13.13
C ALA A 140 -5.54 10.83 14.23
N ALA A 141 -5.61 11.42 15.43
CA ALA A 141 -6.32 10.86 16.56
C ALA A 141 -7.82 10.89 16.27
N ILE A 142 -8.49 9.75 16.44
CA ILE A 142 -9.94 9.69 16.26
C ILE A 142 -10.62 10.59 17.29
N ARG A 143 -11.66 11.32 16.87
CA ARG A 143 -12.46 12.10 17.81
C ARG A 143 -13.22 11.18 18.76
N PRO A 144 -13.30 11.53 20.06
CA PRO A 144 -14.08 10.76 21.02
C PRO A 144 -15.56 10.79 20.65
N ALA A 145 -16.31 9.79 21.11
CA ALA A 145 -17.77 9.82 21.02
C ALA A 145 -18.32 11.06 21.75
N ASP A 146 -19.38 11.64 21.20
CA ASP A 146 -20.07 12.81 21.75
C ASP A 146 -21.59 12.69 21.59
N ALA A 147 -22.34 13.70 22.02
CA ALA A 147 -23.81 13.68 21.94
C ALA A 147 -24.35 13.54 20.51
N SER A 148 -23.60 13.99 19.50
CA SER A 148 -23.98 13.86 18.09
C SER A 148 -23.55 12.51 17.49
N ASN A 149 -22.52 11.86 18.07
CA ASN A 149 -21.99 10.56 17.63
C ASN A 149 -21.68 9.67 18.84
N PRO A 150 -22.72 9.17 19.54
CA PRO A 150 -22.53 8.41 20.77
C PRO A 150 -21.80 7.08 20.54
N ASN A 151 -21.84 6.57 19.31
CA ASN A 151 -21.15 5.34 18.90
C ASN A 151 -19.73 5.58 18.35
N GLY A 152 -19.23 6.82 18.42
CA GLY A 152 -17.91 7.20 17.91
C GLY A 152 -17.89 7.59 16.44
N TYR A 153 -16.74 8.10 16.00
CA TYR A 153 -16.55 8.64 14.66
C TYR A 153 -15.98 7.62 13.66
N VAL A 154 -15.20 6.64 14.13
CA VAL A 154 -14.51 5.62 13.31
C VAL A 154 -14.73 4.24 13.93
N GLN A 155 -14.90 3.21 13.11
CA GLN A 155 -15.11 1.84 13.56
C GLN A 155 -13.96 1.39 14.47
N ALA A 156 -14.29 1.01 15.71
CA ALA A 156 -13.30 0.76 16.75
C ALA A 156 -12.44 -0.50 16.51
N ASP A 157 -12.92 -1.41 15.67
CA ASP A 157 -12.23 -2.65 15.26
C ASP A 157 -11.32 -2.46 14.04
N GLY A 158 -11.29 -1.26 13.47
CA GLY A 158 -10.47 -0.92 12.32
C GLY A 158 -10.94 -1.54 11.01
N THR A 159 -12.23 -1.89 10.89
CA THR A 159 -12.81 -2.41 9.64
C THR A 159 -12.47 -1.52 8.44
N ILE A 160 -11.89 -2.15 7.41
CA ILE A 160 -11.59 -1.55 6.11
C ILE A 160 -12.62 -2.06 5.10
N LEU A 161 -13.22 -1.16 4.31
CA LEU A 161 -14.18 -1.52 3.26
C LEU A 161 -13.59 -2.59 2.34
N ASP A 162 -14.39 -3.63 2.05
CA ASP A 162 -14.05 -4.80 1.20
C ASP A 162 -12.89 -5.69 1.67
N ILE A 163 -12.19 -5.33 2.75
CA ILE A 163 -11.16 -6.18 3.38
C ILE A 163 -11.66 -6.77 4.70
N GLY A 164 -12.46 -6.02 5.45
CA GLY A 164 -12.87 -6.35 6.81
C GLY A 164 -11.83 -5.93 7.84
N THR A 165 -11.79 -6.64 8.97
CA THR A 165 -10.82 -6.37 10.04
C THR A 165 -9.48 -7.03 9.74
N VAL A 166 -8.39 -6.35 10.11
CA VAL A 166 -7.02 -6.84 9.93
C VAL A 166 -6.46 -7.46 11.20
N SER A 167 -5.38 -8.23 11.05
CA SER A 167 -4.62 -8.75 12.19
C SER A 167 -3.81 -7.64 12.88
N SER A 168 -3.52 -7.83 14.17
CA SER A 168 -2.56 -6.96 14.87
C SER A 168 -1.11 -7.27 14.48
N GLU A 169 -0.89 -8.45 13.87
CA GLU A 169 0.40 -8.85 13.32
C GLU A 169 0.64 -8.22 11.94
N THR A 170 1.92 -8.02 11.63
CA THR A 170 2.38 -7.62 10.30
C THR A 170 3.15 -8.76 9.64
N VAL A 171 3.21 -8.75 8.32
CA VAL A 171 4.10 -9.65 7.58
C VAL A 171 5.15 -8.85 6.82
N ALA A 172 6.40 -9.30 6.89
CA ALA A 172 7.48 -8.69 6.12
C ALA A 172 7.25 -8.93 4.62
N PRO A 173 7.41 -7.91 3.76
CA PRO A 173 7.17 -8.10 2.34
C PRO A 173 8.26 -8.96 1.71
N SER A 174 7.83 -9.91 0.89
CA SER A 174 8.67 -10.73 0.04
C SER A 174 8.15 -10.67 -1.39
N ALA A 175 9.05 -10.73 -2.36
CA ALA A 175 8.63 -10.84 -3.75
C ALA A 175 7.79 -12.12 -3.96
N GLY A 176 6.74 -12.03 -4.78
CA GLY A 176 5.75 -13.09 -4.98
C GLY A 176 4.60 -13.10 -3.96
N LEU A 177 4.68 -12.33 -2.86
CA LEU A 177 3.56 -12.22 -1.93
C LEU A 177 2.37 -11.55 -2.63
N VAL A 178 1.22 -12.24 -2.65
CA VAL A 178 -0.03 -11.73 -3.19
C VAL A 178 -0.67 -10.82 -2.14
N VAL A 179 -1.06 -9.63 -2.58
CA VAL A 179 -1.53 -8.55 -1.71
C VAL A 179 -2.84 -7.96 -2.20
N ALA A 180 -3.58 -7.33 -1.31
CA ALA A 180 -4.76 -6.54 -1.63
C ALA A 180 -4.73 -5.19 -0.92
N LYS A 181 -5.50 -4.23 -1.44
CA LYS A 181 -5.74 -2.93 -0.85
C LYS A 181 -7.17 -2.48 -1.12
N SER A 182 -7.69 -1.61 -0.27
CA SER A 182 -8.96 -0.90 -0.49
C SER A 182 -8.70 0.60 -0.38
N GLY A 183 -9.09 1.37 -1.41
CA GLY A 183 -8.74 2.77 -1.56
C GLY A 183 -9.80 3.62 -2.25
N ARG A 184 -9.73 4.94 -2.09
CA ARG A 184 -10.78 5.87 -2.54
C ARG A 184 -11.12 5.74 -4.03
N THR A 185 -10.10 5.50 -4.86
CA THR A 185 -10.21 5.67 -6.30
C THR A 185 -10.48 4.35 -6.98
N THR A 186 -9.67 3.33 -6.70
CA THR A 186 -9.77 2.04 -7.37
C THR A 186 -10.51 0.98 -6.54
N GLY A 187 -10.97 1.33 -5.33
CA GLY A 187 -11.67 0.40 -4.45
C GLY A 187 -10.78 -0.76 -4.04
N TYR A 188 -11.36 -1.96 -3.95
CA TYR A 188 -10.62 -3.18 -3.70
C TYR A 188 -9.86 -3.67 -4.94
N THR A 189 -8.54 -3.84 -4.82
CA THR A 189 -7.74 -4.46 -5.88
C THR A 189 -6.73 -5.42 -5.28
N ALA A 190 -6.35 -6.43 -6.06
CA ALA A 190 -5.27 -7.36 -5.74
C ALA A 190 -4.08 -7.20 -6.69
N GLY A 191 -2.90 -7.53 -6.20
CA GLY A 191 -1.63 -7.47 -6.93
C GLY A 191 -0.59 -8.40 -6.30
N VAL A 192 0.65 -8.29 -6.77
CA VAL A 192 1.77 -9.09 -6.27
C VAL A 192 2.98 -8.20 -6.00
N ILE A 193 3.68 -8.44 -4.90
CA ILE A 193 4.95 -7.76 -4.65
C ILE A 193 5.97 -8.24 -5.68
N ALA A 194 6.40 -7.36 -6.57
CA ALA A 194 7.34 -7.66 -7.63
C ALA A 194 8.80 -7.43 -7.19
N ALA A 195 9.03 -6.42 -6.34
CA ALA A 195 10.35 -6.11 -5.80
C ALA A 195 10.29 -5.53 -4.39
N VAL A 196 11.40 -5.72 -3.67
CA VAL A 196 11.63 -5.25 -2.30
C VAL A 196 12.96 -4.49 -2.22
N GLY A 197 13.17 -3.74 -1.13
CA GLY A 197 14.41 -2.96 -0.95
C GLY A 197 14.56 -1.86 -2.00
N VAL A 198 13.43 -1.37 -2.52
CA VAL A 198 13.38 -0.39 -3.59
C VAL A 198 13.90 0.96 -3.08
N THR A 199 14.79 1.58 -3.84
CA THR A 199 15.15 2.99 -3.69
C THR A 199 14.62 3.76 -4.90
N VAL A 200 13.82 4.80 -4.65
CA VAL A 200 13.05 5.48 -5.69
C VAL A 200 12.97 6.99 -5.44
N ASN A 201 13.11 7.76 -6.52
CA ASN A 201 12.91 9.19 -6.57
C ASN A 201 11.45 9.45 -6.91
N VAL A 202 10.75 10.12 -6.01
CA VAL A 202 9.31 10.38 -6.13
C VAL A 202 9.10 11.88 -6.24
N ALA A 203 8.34 12.28 -7.25
CA ALA A 203 7.96 13.67 -7.46
C ALA A 203 6.68 14.01 -6.69
N TYR A 204 6.66 15.20 -6.09
CA TYR A 204 5.55 15.73 -5.29
C TYR A 204 5.18 17.12 -5.77
N SER A 205 3.91 17.48 -5.60
CA SER A 205 3.48 18.87 -5.70
C SER A 205 3.54 19.57 -4.35
N GLN A 206 3.98 20.82 -4.35
CA GLN A 206 3.94 21.68 -3.17
C GLN A 206 2.50 22.14 -2.82
N THR A 207 1.57 22.11 -3.77
CA THR A 207 0.20 22.61 -3.56
C THR A 207 -0.78 21.66 -4.21
N CYS A 208 -1.95 21.46 -3.59
CA CYS A 208 -3.02 20.68 -4.19
C CYS A 208 -3.37 21.14 -5.62
N GLY A 209 -3.27 20.22 -6.59
CA GLY A 209 -3.46 20.46 -8.02
C GLY A 209 -2.34 21.25 -8.71
N GLY A 210 -1.19 21.41 -8.05
CA GLY A 210 -0.01 22.08 -8.60
C GLY A 210 0.88 21.17 -9.43
N ALA A 211 1.94 21.75 -9.99
CA ALA A 211 2.98 20.99 -10.68
C ALA A 211 3.83 20.18 -9.69
N ASN A 212 4.37 19.05 -10.16
CA ASN A 212 5.33 18.25 -9.40
C ASN A 212 6.71 18.91 -9.46
N ASN A 213 7.01 19.75 -8.47
CA ASN A 213 8.22 20.57 -8.40
C ASN A 213 9.15 20.19 -7.25
N LEU A 214 8.77 19.22 -6.44
CA LEU A 214 9.58 18.67 -5.36
C LEU A 214 9.95 17.22 -5.68
N THR A 215 11.12 16.79 -5.23
CA THR A 215 11.56 15.40 -5.34
C THR A 215 12.07 14.92 -4.00
N ALA A 216 11.71 13.71 -3.62
CA ALA A 216 12.22 13.03 -2.44
C ALA A 216 12.69 11.63 -2.81
N THR A 217 13.82 11.19 -2.25
CA THR A 217 14.30 9.82 -2.42
C THR A 217 13.80 8.98 -1.27
N PHE A 218 13.13 7.88 -1.57
CA PHE A 218 12.67 6.89 -0.61
C PHE A 218 13.47 5.61 -0.75
N SER A 219 13.91 5.03 0.36
CA SER A 219 14.67 3.77 0.40
C SER A 219 13.93 2.71 1.21
N ASP A 220 14.22 1.45 0.94
CA ASP A 220 13.56 0.28 1.52
C ASP A 220 12.04 0.23 1.26
N GLN A 221 11.64 0.57 0.03
CA GLN A 221 10.25 0.50 -0.43
C GLN A 221 9.92 -0.87 -1.02
N ILE A 222 8.64 -1.10 -1.29
CA ILE A 222 8.15 -2.25 -2.05
C ILE A 222 7.50 -1.78 -3.36
N ARG A 223 7.68 -2.56 -4.42
CA ARG A 223 6.97 -2.38 -5.70
C ARG A 223 5.94 -3.48 -5.85
N ILE A 224 4.72 -3.08 -6.21
CA ILE A 224 3.60 -3.96 -6.48
C ILE A 224 3.27 -3.91 -7.97
N ASP A 225 3.13 -5.09 -8.57
CA ASP A 225 2.57 -5.29 -9.90
C ASP A 225 1.10 -5.68 -9.81
N GLY A 226 0.30 -5.04 -10.66
CA GLY A 226 -1.13 -5.32 -10.81
C GLY A 226 -1.76 -4.26 -11.71
N ALA A 227 -2.31 -4.68 -12.84
CA ALA A 227 -3.01 -3.77 -13.74
C ALA A 227 -4.20 -3.14 -12.98
N GLY A 228 -4.22 -1.81 -12.91
CA GLY A 228 -5.24 -1.08 -12.15
C GLY A 228 -5.14 -1.25 -10.62
N PHE A 229 -4.01 -1.73 -10.09
CA PHE A 229 -3.85 -1.89 -8.64
C PHE A 229 -4.00 -0.57 -7.88
N SER A 230 -3.60 0.56 -8.48
CA SER A 230 -3.78 1.86 -7.85
C SER A 230 -3.86 3.00 -8.86
N ALA A 231 -4.40 4.12 -8.40
CA ALA A 231 -4.42 5.39 -9.11
C ALA A 231 -4.35 6.58 -8.12
N GLY A 232 -4.29 7.80 -8.69
CA GLY A 232 -4.38 9.06 -7.94
C GLY A 232 -5.52 9.05 -6.91
N GLY A 233 -5.22 9.34 -5.65
CA GLY A 233 -6.15 9.28 -4.52
C GLY A 233 -6.19 7.96 -3.72
N ASP A 234 -5.57 6.88 -4.18
CA ASP A 234 -5.41 5.66 -3.35
C ASP A 234 -4.27 5.79 -2.34
N SER A 235 -3.50 6.89 -2.37
CA SER A 235 -2.53 7.27 -1.35
C SER A 235 -3.09 7.09 0.06
N GLY A 236 -2.35 6.37 0.89
CA GLY A 236 -2.73 6.06 2.26
C GLY A 236 -3.47 4.75 2.43
N SER A 237 -3.83 4.05 1.34
CA SER A 237 -4.44 2.72 1.44
C SER A 237 -3.49 1.73 2.11
N LEU A 238 -3.99 0.98 3.08
CA LEU A 238 -3.27 -0.15 3.65
C LEU A 238 -3.20 -1.28 2.62
N ILE A 239 -2.00 -1.83 2.45
CA ILE A 239 -1.77 -3.05 1.67
C ILE A 239 -1.63 -4.21 2.65
N VAL A 240 -2.44 -5.25 2.46
CA VAL A 240 -2.49 -6.46 3.28
C VAL A 240 -2.15 -7.69 2.45
N GLU A 241 -1.74 -8.78 3.10
CA GLU A 241 -1.65 -10.08 2.42
C GLU A 241 -3.05 -10.55 1.99
N LEU A 242 -3.19 -11.07 0.77
CA LEU A 242 -4.49 -11.50 0.26
C LEU A 242 -4.98 -12.79 0.94
N ALA A 243 -4.08 -13.76 1.11
CA ALA A 243 -4.38 -15.00 1.81
C ALA A 243 -4.11 -14.77 3.31
N PRO A 244 -5.13 -14.75 4.18
CA PRO A 244 -4.93 -14.46 5.60
C PRO A 244 -4.00 -15.49 6.24
N GLY A 245 -2.90 -15.00 6.81
CA GLY A 245 -1.90 -15.79 7.52
C GLY A 245 -1.71 -15.36 8.98
N GLY A 246 -2.47 -14.38 9.46
CA GLY A 246 -2.48 -13.98 10.86
C GLY A 246 -2.96 -15.13 11.74
N ALA A 247 -2.43 -15.23 12.97
CA ALA A 247 -2.82 -16.25 13.93
C ALA A 247 -4.34 -16.22 14.25
N ASP A 248 -4.98 -15.07 14.06
CA ASP A 248 -6.42 -14.82 14.22
C ASP A 248 -7.24 -15.06 12.94
N GLY A 249 -6.64 -15.59 11.88
CA GLY A 249 -7.28 -15.83 10.58
C GLY A 249 -7.57 -14.55 9.79
N ARG A 250 -7.01 -13.41 10.20
CA ARG A 250 -7.17 -12.11 9.53
C ARG A 250 -5.96 -11.76 8.66
N PRO A 251 -6.14 -10.96 7.60
CA PRO A 251 -5.03 -10.53 6.77
C PRO A 251 -4.07 -9.63 7.57
N ARG A 252 -2.77 -9.89 7.49
CA ARG A 252 -1.72 -9.08 8.09
C ARG A 252 -1.35 -7.90 7.20
N ALA A 253 -0.98 -6.79 7.82
CA ALA A 253 -0.49 -5.62 7.10
C ALA A 253 0.90 -5.84 6.50
N VAL A 254 1.13 -5.26 5.32
CA VAL A 254 2.36 -5.42 4.52
C VAL A 254 3.00 -4.07 4.20
N GLY A 255 2.19 -3.11 3.77
CA GLY A 255 2.70 -1.79 3.36
C GLY A 255 1.64 -0.69 3.35
N LEU A 256 2.10 0.53 3.12
CA LEU A 256 1.28 1.73 2.98
C LEU A 256 1.53 2.35 1.61
N LEU A 257 0.51 2.36 0.74
CA LEU A 257 0.60 2.89 -0.61
C LEU A 257 0.86 4.40 -0.57
N PHE A 258 1.84 4.91 -1.35
CA PHE A 258 2.12 6.35 -1.40
C PHE A 258 2.46 6.92 -2.79
N ALA A 259 2.89 6.09 -3.74
CA ALA A 259 3.36 6.56 -5.03
C ALA A 259 3.10 5.54 -6.14
N GLY A 260 3.14 6.00 -7.39
CA GLY A 260 3.04 5.14 -8.55
C GLY A 260 3.61 5.76 -9.82
N GLY A 261 3.79 4.90 -10.82
CA GLY A 261 4.05 5.26 -12.21
C GLY A 261 3.05 4.57 -13.13
N ALA A 262 3.28 4.62 -14.44
CA ALA A 262 2.38 4.08 -15.45
C ALA A 262 2.05 2.58 -15.28
N THR A 263 2.99 1.80 -14.73
CA THR A 263 2.90 0.34 -14.66
C THR A 263 3.14 -0.23 -13.26
N SER A 264 3.48 0.61 -12.28
CA SER A 264 4.01 0.17 -10.99
C SER A 264 3.45 0.99 -9.84
N THR A 265 3.10 0.32 -8.75
CA THR A 265 2.74 0.96 -7.47
C THR A 265 3.91 0.81 -6.48
N PHE A 266 4.19 1.86 -5.72
CA PHE A 266 5.21 1.87 -4.68
C PHE A 266 4.56 2.12 -3.31
N ALA A 267 5.02 1.37 -2.32
CA ALA A 267 4.51 1.45 -0.95
C ALA A 267 5.65 1.45 0.07
N ASN A 268 5.42 2.12 1.19
CA ASN A 268 6.30 2.05 2.36
C ASN A 268 6.09 0.70 3.05
N ARG A 269 7.16 0.07 3.56
CA ARG A 269 7.01 -1.12 4.42
C ARG A 269 6.24 -0.76 5.69
N ILE A 270 5.23 -1.56 6.05
CA ILE A 270 4.42 -1.24 7.23
C ILE A 270 5.25 -1.20 8.51
N GLY A 271 6.26 -2.07 8.65
CA GLY A 271 7.15 -2.06 9.82
C GLY A 271 7.89 -0.73 10.01
N ASN A 272 8.36 -0.10 8.93
CA ASN A 272 9.02 1.21 8.97
C ASN A 272 8.01 2.31 9.34
N VAL A 273 6.78 2.22 8.83
CA VAL A 273 5.68 3.16 9.13
C VAL A 273 5.33 3.13 10.62
N LEU A 274 5.07 1.94 11.14
CA LEU A 274 4.73 1.71 12.55
C LEU A 274 5.85 2.18 13.48
N THR A 275 7.10 1.83 13.15
CA THR A 275 8.28 2.26 13.92
C THR A 275 8.46 3.77 13.90
N GLY A 276 8.37 4.39 12.71
CA GLY A 276 8.56 5.84 12.54
C GLY A 276 7.51 6.69 13.24
N LEU A 277 6.32 6.13 13.50
CA LEU A 277 5.21 6.79 14.17
C LEU A 277 5.02 6.34 15.63
N GLY A 278 5.71 5.27 16.08
CA GLY A 278 5.59 4.74 17.44
C GLY A 278 4.23 4.09 17.74
N VAL A 279 3.64 3.39 16.76
CA VAL A 279 2.30 2.79 16.85
C VAL A 279 2.30 1.32 16.41
N THR A 280 1.24 0.59 16.71
CA THR A 280 0.99 -0.79 16.25
C THR A 280 -0.36 -0.89 15.53
N MET A 281 -0.54 -1.93 14.70
CA MET A 281 -1.84 -2.21 14.10
C MET A 281 -2.89 -2.51 15.17
N VAL A 282 -4.13 -2.07 14.95
CA VAL A 282 -5.28 -2.57 15.71
C VAL A 282 -5.75 -3.87 15.07
N GLY A 283 -5.86 -4.94 15.86
CA GLY A 283 -6.38 -6.24 15.42
C GLY A 283 -6.68 -7.16 16.60
N GLY A 284 -7.28 -8.32 16.34
CA GLY A 284 -7.69 -9.27 17.38
C GLY A 284 -6.51 -9.70 18.26
N THR A 285 -6.70 -9.77 19.57
CA THR A 285 -5.65 -10.18 20.51
C THR A 285 -5.44 -11.69 20.46
N THR A 286 -4.38 -12.15 19.78
CA THR A 286 -3.72 -13.41 20.16
C THR A 286 -2.23 -13.38 19.81
N THR A 287 -1.47 -14.04 20.67
CA THR A 287 -0.01 -14.01 20.83
C THR A 287 0.78 -14.53 19.62
N THR A 288 1.87 -13.81 19.33
CA THR A 288 3.07 -14.12 18.52
C THR A 288 3.17 -15.48 17.81
N ALA A 289 3.55 -15.44 16.53
CA ALA A 289 4.52 -16.38 15.97
C ALA A 289 5.51 -15.74 14.97
N SER A 290 6.78 -16.04 15.16
CA SER A 290 7.91 -15.64 14.32
C SER A 290 7.98 -16.44 13.02
N GLY A 291 8.33 -15.72 11.94
CA GLY A 291 9.29 -16.08 10.90
C GLY A 291 9.27 -17.47 10.27
N VAL A 292 9.03 -17.50 8.96
CA VAL A 292 9.57 -18.53 8.07
C VAL A 292 10.39 -17.85 6.98
N THR A 293 11.68 -18.15 6.91
CA THR A 293 12.54 -17.90 5.76
C THR A 293 12.60 -19.18 4.94
N VAL A 294 12.38 -19.08 3.63
CA VAL A 294 12.57 -20.18 2.67
C VAL A 294 13.71 -19.83 1.73
N GLY A 295 14.50 -20.83 1.37
CA GLY A 295 15.82 -20.76 0.73
C GLY A 295 15.90 -19.89 -0.53
N GLY A 296 17.09 -19.29 -0.71
CA GLY A 296 17.40 -18.23 -1.68
C GLY A 296 18.23 -17.07 -1.07
N ALA A 297 18.49 -17.12 0.24
CA ALA A 297 19.05 -16.03 1.05
C ALA A 297 20.38 -15.46 0.52
N ASP A 298 21.29 -16.30 0.04
CA ASP A 298 22.63 -15.87 -0.38
C ASP A 298 22.61 -15.04 -1.68
N PHE A 299 21.78 -15.42 -2.64
CA PHE A 299 21.63 -14.68 -3.90
C PHE A 299 20.80 -13.40 -3.73
N LEU A 300 19.77 -13.41 -2.87
CA LEU A 300 19.04 -12.19 -2.50
C LEU A 300 19.93 -11.19 -1.76
N ALA A 301 20.78 -11.67 -0.86
CA ALA A 301 21.78 -10.84 -0.17
C ALA A 301 22.82 -10.28 -1.15
N THR A 302 23.27 -11.10 -2.11
CA THR A 302 24.20 -10.68 -3.17
C THR A 302 23.59 -9.60 -4.06
N ALA A 303 22.36 -9.80 -4.55
CA ALA A 303 21.63 -8.83 -5.36
C ALA A 303 21.41 -7.52 -4.60
N LYS A 304 21.05 -7.60 -3.31
CA LYS A 304 20.91 -6.43 -2.45
C LYS A 304 22.25 -5.70 -2.29
N ALA A 305 23.34 -6.42 -2.01
CA ALA A 305 24.67 -5.83 -1.83
C ALA A 305 25.21 -5.18 -3.12
N ALA A 306 25.01 -5.82 -4.27
CA ALA A 306 25.34 -5.25 -5.57
C ALA A 306 24.53 -3.97 -5.83
N LYS A 307 23.21 -4.01 -5.63
CA LYS A 307 22.34 -2.84 -5.75
C LYS A 307 22.80 -1.68 -4.85
N GLU A 308 23.11 -1.93 -3.58
CA GLU A 308 23.54 -0.85 -2.67
C GLU A 308 24.88 -0.23 -3.08
N ARG A 309 25.85 -1.01 -3.59
CA ARG A 309 27.14 -0.49 -4.08
C ARG A 309 26.97 0.44 -5.29
N HIS A 310 26.01 0.16 -6.15
CA HIS A 310 25.75 0.93 -7.39
C HIS A 310 24.59 1.93 -7.25
N SER A 311 23.99 2.05 -6.06
CA SER A 311 22.75 2.80 -5.84
C SER A 311 22.84 4.24 -6.32
N GLN A 312 23.90 4.96 -5.93
CA GLN A 312 24.09 6.36 -6.30
C GLN A 312 24.34 6.51 -7.81
N ALA A 313 25.21 5.67 -8.38
CA ALA A 313 25.52 5.71 -9.81
C ALA A 313 24.29 5.46 -10.69
N LEU A 314 23.42 4.52 -10.27
CA LEU A 314 22.14 4.28 -10.93
C LEU A 314 21.23 5.51 -10.86
N LEU A 315 21.06 6.12 -9.69
CA LEU A 315 20.19 7.30 -9.53
C LEU A 315 20.73 8.56 -10.22
N ASP A 316 22.05 8.65 -10.44
CA ASP A 316 22.67 9.72 -11.22
C ASP A 316 22.57 9.50 -12.74
N THR A 317 22.14 8.31 -13.19
CA THR A 317 21.96 8.01 -14.61
C THR A 317 20.72 8.73 -15.15
N PRO A 318 20.84 9.55 -16.21
CA PRO A 318 19.70 10.31 -16.75
C PRO A 318 18.53 9.41 -17.16
N GLY A 319 17.35 9.70 -16.63
CA GLY A 319 16.12 8.94 -16.89
C GLY A 319 15.92 7.73 -15.98
N VAL A 320 16.81 7.47 -15.01
CA VAL A 320 16.60 6.47 -13.95
C VAL A 320 15.92 7.13 -12.75
N HIS A 321 14.81 6.55 -12.32
CA HIS A 321 14.05 7.01 -11.14
C HIS A 321 14.19 6.10 -9.95
N GLY A 322 14.72 4.89 -10.11
CA GLY A 322 14.94 4.02 -8.97
C GLY A 322 15.49 2.66 -9.33
N HIS A 323 15.69 1.86 -8.30
CA HIS A 323 16.15 0.49 -8.41
C HIS A 323 15.64 -0.35 -7.23
N GLY A 324 15.62 -1.66 -7.39
CA GLY A 324 15.14 -2.60 -6.38
C GLY A 324 15.65 -4.01 -6.59
N VAL A 325 15.26 -4.94 -5.72
CA VAL A 325 15.52 -6.37 -5.92
C VAL A 325 14.21 -7.09 -6.19
N GLY A 326 14.09 -7.65 -7.39
CA GLY A 326 12.93 -8.41 -7.83
C GLY A 326 13.33 -9.80 -8.32
N HIS A 327 12.43 -10.44 -9.07
CA HIS A 327 12.69 -11.74 -9.70
C HIS A 327 12.40 -11.69 -11.20
N SER A 328 13.23 -12.37 -11.98
CA SER A 328 12.95 -12.67 -13.38
C SER A 328 11.69 -13.56 -13.50
N PRO A 329 11.07 -13.66 -14.69
CA PRO A 329 9.97 -14.60 -14.91
C PRO A 329 10.33 -16.06 -14.59
N GLY A 330 11.62 -16.42 -14.67
CA GLY A 330 12.14 -17.73 -14.26
C GLY A 330 12.47 -17.87 -12.77
N GLY A 331 12.07 -16.90 -11.94
CA GLY A 331 12.26 -16.93 -10.49
C GLY A 331 13.68 -16.61 -10.01
N GLN A 332 14.58 -16.14 -10.87
CA GLN A 332 15.95 -15.77 -10.48
C GLN A 332 15.98 -14.34 -9.92
N PRO A 333 16.69 -14.06 -8.81
CA PRO A 333 16.86 -12.70 -8.32
C PRO A 333 17.51 -11.79 -9.36
N VAL A 334 16.97 -10.59 -9.53
CA VAL A 334 17.50 -9.56 -10.45
C VAL A 334 17.51 -8.19 -9.77
N ILE A 335 18.39 -7.31 -10.24
CA ILE A 335 18.30 -5.88 -9.91
C ILE A 335 17.30 -5.26 -10.88
N GLU A 336 16.23 -4.68 -10.35
CA GLU A 336 15.32 -3.88 -11.15
C GLU A 336 15.85 -2.44 -11.23
N VAL A 337 15.73 -1.83 -12.41
CA VAL A 337 16.00 -0.40 -12.61
C VAL A 337 14.78 0.23 -13.27
N TYR A 338 14.21 1.24 -12.62
CA TYR A 338 13.00 1.95 -13.05
C TYR A 338 13.40 3.17 -13.86
N VAL A 339 12.88 3.28 -15.09
CA VAL A 339 13.25 4.34 -16.02
C VAL A 339 12.04 5.10 -16.53
N GLU A 340 12.27 6.36 -16.90
CA GLU A 340 11.29 7.26 -17.49
C GLU A 340 10.72 6.71 -18.81
N ASP A 341 11.59 6.28 -19.72
CA ASP A 341 11.21 5.99 -21.10
C ASP A 341 12.05 4.85 -21.73
N GLU A 342 11.64 4.44 -22.94
CA GLU A 342 12.35 3.42 -23.72
C GLU A 342 13.82 3.80 -24.02
N PRO A 343 14.14 5.06 -24.46
CA PRO A 343 15.52 5.48 -24.65
C PRO A 343 16.43 5.35 -23.41
N ALA A 344 15.90 5.61 -22.21
CA ALA A 344 16.67 5.51 -20.97
C ALA A 344 17.16 4.09 -20.68
N LYS A 345 16.51 3.04 -21.23
CA LYS A 345 16.97 1.65 -21.09
C LYS A 345 18.40 1.45 -21.57
N GLY A 346 18.78 2.09 -22.68
CA GLY A 346 20.12 1.95 -23.27
C GLY A 346 21.25 2.54 -22.40
N ARG A 347 20.91 3.27 -21.34
CA ARG A 347 21.87 3.87 -20.40
C ARG A 347 22.13 3.00 -19.17
N VAL A 348 21.36 1.92 -19.00
CA VAL A 348 21.45 1.03 -17.83
C VAL A 348 22.27 -0.20 -18.21
N PRO A 349 23.28 -0.59 -17.40
CA PRO A 349 24.04 -1.81 -17.65
C PRO A 349 23.16 -3.05 -17.56
N SER A 350 23.47 -4.08 -18.34
CA SER A 350 22.72 -5.35 -18.35
C SER A 350 22.97 -6.24 -17.12
N GLN A 351 24.04 -5.94 -16.36
CA GLN A 351 24.40 -6.62 -15.12
C GLN A 351 25.19 -5.70 -14.18
N LEU A 352 25.11 -5.96 -12.89
CA LEU A 352 25.91 -5.29 -11.85
C LEU A 352 26.51 -6.35 -10.94
N ASP A 353 27.84 -6.41 -10.86
CA ASP A 353 28.56 -7.41 -10.06
C ASP A 353 28.14 -8.87 -10.36
N GLY A 354 27.85 -9.17 -11.64
CA GLY A 354 27.38 -10.47 -12.10
C GLY A 354 25.90 -10.75 -11.84
N VAL A 355 25.17 -9.82 -11.20
CA VAL A 355 23.72 -9.91 -11.00
C VAL A 355 23.01 -9.31 -12.23
N PRO A 356 22.10 -10.05 -12.89
CA PRO A 356 21.36 -9.52 -14.04
C PRO A 356 20.51 -8.30 -13.67
N VAL A 357 20.44 -7.34 -14.60
CA VAL A 357 19.58 -6.15 -14.47
C VAL A 357 18.35 -6.29 -15.36
N ARG A 358 17.18 -6.02 -14.78
CA ARG A 358 15.90 -5.88 -15.49
C ARG A 358 15.47 -4.42 -15.50
N VAL A 359 15.37 -3.83 -16.68
CA VAL A 359 14.92 -2.44 -16.82
C VAL A 359 13.41 -2.39 -17.03
N ILE A 360 12.72 -1.53 -16.29
CA ILE A 360 11.27 -1.38 -16.29
C ILE A 360 10.92 0.08 -16.58
N VAL A 361 10.12 0.31 -17.63
CA VAL A 361 9.62 1.66 -17.94
C VAL A 361 8.44 1.95 -17.04
N THR A 362 8.60 2.93 -16.17
CA THR A 362 7.58 3.39 -15.24
C THR A 362 7.01 4.74 -15.61
N GLY A 363 7.69 5.51 -16.48
CA GLY A 363 7.45 6.95 -16.54
C GLY A 363 7.89 7.64 -15.25
N PRO A 364 7.45 8.89 -15.03
CA PRO A 364 7.66 9.60 -13.79
C PRO A 364 7.00 8.85 -12.64
N ILE A 365 7.70 8.76 -11.52
CA ILE A 365 7.13 8.20 -10.30
C ILE A 365 6.68 9.37 -9.44
N VAL A 366 5.38 9.42 -9.15
CA VAL A 366 4.74 10.55 -8.47
C VAL A 366 4.02 10.07 -7.21
N ALA A 367 3.97 10.94 -6.21
CA ALA A 367 2.98 10.80 -5.16
C ALA A 367 1.59 11.09 -5.74
N PHE A 368 0.63 10.25 -5.41
CA PHE A 368 -0.73 10.25 -5.97
C PHE A 368 -1.68 11.26 -5.35
#